data_AF-A0A329Z881-F1
#
_entry.id   AF-A0A329Z881-F1
#
_cell.length_a   1.000
_cell.length_b   1.000
_cell.length_c   1.000
_cell.angle_alpha   90.00
_cell.angle_beta   90.00
_cell.angle_gamma   90.00
#
_symmetry.space_group_name_H-M   'P 1'
#
loop_
_entity.id
_entity.type
_entity.pdbx_description
1 polymer ?
#
loop_
_entity_poly.entity_id
_entity_poly.type
_entity_poly.pdbx_seq_one_letter_code
_entity_poly.pdbx_strand_id
1 'polypeptide(L)'
;MRGVILGSGIISGDDGKRYQFHLQDIQNLEGRSEQSLEKCEVDFEIDESGEKASAKAIFITKSSANVVDSITNSLNDNSISSIKLKAYIGIIFSALAFIPFLGWFFAIAGVVVYIFALIGISRESGCKSIIFNFIISAVLSFISTIIISFSTVSAVVGALSNADSGIFAGIGFAGIIGFIIAISALYFSYKYYSLLSEATNERLFFYAFIISVIATLTIFIPLLGILLTIISYIVQIVAWVKFKEIRKIN
;
A
#
# COMPACT_ATOMS: atom_id res chain seq x y z
N MET A 1 -6.72 -2.95 -39.61
CA MET A 1 -8.03 -2.27 -39.54
C MET A 1 -8.37 -2.09 -38.07
N ARG A 2 -8.90 -0.93 -37.68
CA ARG A 2 -9.22 -0.67 -36.27
C ARG A 2 -10.68 -0.92 -35.95
N GLY A 3 -10.93 -1.25 -34.69
CA GLY A 3 -12.28 -1.46 -34.17
C GLY A 3 -12.31 -1.67 -32.67
N VAL A 4 -13.50 -1.98 -32.16
CA VAL A 4 -13.79 -2.22 -30.74
C VAL A 4 -14.46 -3.58 -30.55
N ILE A 5 -13.99 -4.37 -29.59
CA ILE A 5 -14.65 -5.63 -29.22
C ILE A 5 -15.98 -5.32 -28.52
N LEU A 6 -17.08 -5.86 -29.03
CA LEU A 6 -18.42 -5.66 -28.47
C LEU A 6 -18.79 -6.73 -27.42
N GLY A 7 -18.11 -7.87 -27.43
CA GLY A 7 -18.45 -9.06 -26.66
C GLY A 7 -18.92 -10.22 -27.54
N SER A 8 -18.93 -11.43 -26.98
CA SER A 8 -19.38 -12.67 -27.65
C SER A 8 -18.71 -12.96 -29.01
N GLY A 9 -17.40 -12.70 -29.13
CA GLY A 9 -16.65 -12.98 -30.36
C GLY A 9 -16.93 -12.01 -31.51
N ILE A 10 -17.41 -10.79 -31.23
CA ILE A 10 -17.71 -9.77 -32.26
C ILE A 10 -16.84 -8.52 -32.07
N ILE A 11 -16.27 -8.03 -33.16
CA ILE A 11 -15.62 -6.72 -33.28
C ILE A 11 -16.49 -5.78 -34.13
N SER A 12 -16.69 -4.56 -33.66
CA SER A 12 -17.19 -3.45 -34.47
C SER A 12 -16.00 -2.76 -35.13
N GLY A 13 -15.88 -2.87 -36.45
CA GLY A 13 -14.89 -2.11 -37.20
C GLY A 13 -15.23 -0.64 -37.27
N ASP A 14 -14.21 0.21 -37.47
CA ASP A 14 -14.38 1.65 -37.68
C ASP A 14 -15.15 1.98 -38.97
N ASP A 15 -15.29 1.00 -39.87
CA ASP A 15 -16.13 1.07 -41.06
C ASP A 15 -17.64 0.85 -40.79
N GLY A 16 -18.00 0.61 -39.53
CA GLY A 16 -19.37 0.33 -39.10
C GLY A 16 -19.84 -1.11 -39.35
N LYS A 17 -18.97 -2.00 -39.85
CA LYS A 17 -19.28 -3.42 -40.04
C LYS A 17 -18.91 -4.25 -38.81
N ARG A 18 -19.49 -5.45 -38.73
CA ARG A 18 -19.23 -6.41 -37.66
C ARG A 18 -18.43 -7.58 -38.18
N TYR A 19 -17.38 -7.93 -37.45
CA TYR A 19 -16.46 -9.02 -37.77
C TYR A 19 -16.49 -10.06 -36.66
N GLN A 20 -16.57 -11.34 -37.02
CA GLN A 20 -16.45 -12.43 -36.06
C GLN A 20 -14.98 -12.75 -35.80
N PHE A 21 -14.64 -13.08 -34.55
CA PHE A 21 -13.30 -13.54 -34.19
C PHE A 21 -13.35 -14.70 -33.19
N HIS A 22 -12.27 -15.46 -33.13
CA HIS A 22 -12.03 -16.42 -32.05
C HIS A 22 -10.86 -15.96 -31.16
N LEU A 23 -10.86 -16.38 -29.89
CA LEU A 23 -9.80 -16.03 -28.93
C LEU A 23 -8.38 -16.37 -29.43
N GLN A 24 -8.25 -17.46 -30.18
CA GLN A 24 -6.98 -17.90 -30.78
C GLN A 24 -6.42 -16.93 -31.83
N ASP A 25 -7.26 -16.06 -32.40
CA ASP A 25 -6.83 -15.08 -33.40
C ASP A 25 -6.21 -13.83 -32.75
N ILE A 26 -6.29 -13.70 -31.41
CA ILE A 26 -5.70 -12.61 -30.63
C ILE A 26 -4.25 -12.95 -30.27
N GLN A 27 -3.32 -12.21 -30.86
CA GLN A 27 -1.88 -12.45 -30.74
C GLN A 27 -1.34 -12.11 -29.34
N ASN A 28 -1.90 -11.09 -28.70
CA ASN A 28 -1.52 -10.61 -27.37
C ASN A 28 -2.61 -10.86 -26.32
N LEU A 29 -3.21 -12.06 -26.32
CA LEU A 29 -4.32 -12.40 -25.43
C LEU A 29 -3.93 -12.35 -23.94
N GLU A 30 -2.67 -12.58 -23.59
CA GLU A 30 -2.13 -12.50 -22.21
C GLU A 30 -2.95 -13.30 -21.16
N GLY A 31 -3.68 -14.34 -21.56
CA GLY A 31 -4.53 -15.15 -20.66
C GLY A 31 -5.86 -14.50 -20.27
N ARG A 32 -6.30 -13.46 -20.96
CA ARG A 32 -7.58 -12.76 -20.74
C ARG A 32 -8.78 -13.61 -21.17
N SER A 33 -9.88 -13.53 -20.43
CA SER A 33 -11.15 -14.18 -20.78
C SER A 33 -11.96 -13.31 -21.75
N GLU A 34 -12.92 -13.89 -22.48
CA GLU A 34 -13.78 -13.12 -23.40
C GLU A 34 -14.46 -11.92 -22.75
N GLN A 35 -14.83 -12.04 -21.47
CA GLN A 35 -15.49 -10.98 -20.70
C GLN A 35 -14.55 -9.78 -20.45
N SER A 36 -13.24 -10.00 -20.28
CA SER A 36 -12.28 -8.91 -20.07
C SER A 36 -11.82 -8.25 -21.38
N LEU A 37 -12.26 -8.78 -22.52
CA LEU A 37 -11.98 -8.20 -23.84
C LEU A 37 -13.05 -7.22 -24.31
N GLU A 38 -14.23 -7.19 -23.67
CA GLU A 38 -15.29 -6.25 -24.02
C GLU A 38 -14.80 -4.80 -23.91
N LYS A 39 -15.06 -4.00 -24.94
CA LYS A 39 -14.66 -2.60 -25.11
C LYS A 39 -13.16 -2.36 -25.31
N CYS A 40 -12.35 -3.40 -25.52
CA CYS A 40 -10.96 -3.21 -25.95
C CYS A 40 -10.92 -2.63 -27.37
N GLU A 41 -10.04 -1.65 -27.60
CA GLU A 41 -9.69 -1.21 -28.95
C GLU A 41 -8.67 -2.20 -29.53
N VAL A 42 -8.86 -2.56 -30.80
CA VAL A 42 -8.05 -3.56 -31.50
C VAL A 42 -7.62 -3.06 -32.87
N ASP A 43 -6.50 -3.58 -33.35
CA ASP A 43 -6.11 -3.57 -34.75
C ASP A 43 -6.14 -5.02 -35.25
N PHE A 44 -6.71 -5.26 -36.43
CA PHE A 44 -6.92 -6.61 -36.97
C PHE A 44 -6.87 -6.62 -38.49
N GLU A 45 -6.62 -7.79 -39.07
CA GLU A 45 -6.72 -8.05 -40.50
C GLU A 45 -8.08 -8.65 -40.83
N ILE A 46 -8.68 -8.22 -41.94
CA ILE A 46 -9.94 -8.77 -42.42
C ILE A 46 -9.62 -10.01 -43.25
N ASP A 47 -10.22 -11.14 -42.91
CA ASP A 47 -10.24 -12.34 -43.75
C ASP A 47 -11.64 -12.52 -44.35
N GLU A 48 -11.72 -12.33 -45.67
CA GLU A 48 -12.94 -12.46 -46.48
C GLU A 48 -13.06 -13.86 -47.13
N SER A 49 -12.24 -14.83 -46.74
CA SER A 49 -12.20 -16.16 -47.39
C SER A 49 -13.41 -17.06 -47.09
N GLY A 50 -14.40 -16.62 -46.32
CA GLY A 50 -15.58 -17.39 -45.92
C GLY A 50 -16.91 -16.64 -46.11
N GLU A 51 -18.05 -17.29 -45.79
CA GLU A 51 -19.40 -16.72 -45.95
C GLU A 51 -19.66 -15.44 -45.11
N LYS A 52 -18.83 -15.17 -44.11
CA LYS A 52 -18.89 -13.97 -43.26
C LYS A 52 -17.49 -13.39 -43.07
N ALA A 53 -17.39 -12.07 -43.10
CA ALA A 53 -16.13 -11.39 -42.83
C ALA A 53 -15.65 -11.67 -41.40
N SER A 54 -14.43 -12.17 -41.27
CA SER A 54 -13.82 -12.54 -40.00
C SER A 54 -12.58 -11.68 -39.73
N ALA A 55 -12.26 -11.50 -38.45
CA ALA A 55 -11.06 -10.79 -38.03
C ALA A 55 -9.96 -11.80 -37.66
N LYS A 56 -8.78 -11.64 -38.24
CA LYS A 56 -7.57 -12.42 -37.94
C LYS A 56 -6.42 -11.51 -37.53
N ALA A 57 -5.37 -12.11 -36.96
CA ALA A 57 -4.17 -11.40 -36.51
C ALA A 57 -4.49 -10.18 -35.63
N ILE A 58 -5.33 -10.40 -34.61
CA ILE A 58 -5.88 -9.34 -33.78
C ILE A 58 -4.86 -8.92 -32.72
N PHE A 59 -4.60 -7.62 -32.62
CA PHE A 59 -3.79 -6.99 -31.59
C PHE A 59 -4.63 -6.03 -30.76
N ILE A 60 -4.66 -6.25 -29.45
CA ILE A 60 -5.26 -5.31 -28.50
C ILE A 60 -4.36 -4.08 -28.42
N THR A 61 -4.86 -2.94 -28.89
CA THR A 61 -4.14 -1.66 -28.91
C THR A 61 -4.45 -0.82 -27.67
N LYS A 62 -5.64 -1.01 -27.08
CA LYS A 62 -6.02 -0.40 -25.82
C LYS A 62 -6.97 -1.31 -25.06
N SER A 63 -6.54 -1.73 -23.88
CA SER A 63 -7.38 -2.54 -23.01
C SER A 63 -8.61 -1.75 -22.57
N SER A 64 -9.78 -2.38 -22.53
CA SER A 64 -10.89 -1.81 -21.77
C SER A 64 -10.44 -1.72 -20.31
N ALA A 65 -10.72 -0.57 -19.71
CA ALA A 65 -10.34 -0.31 -18.35
C ALA A 65 -11.27 -1.09 -17.39
N ASN A 66 -11.10 -2.41 -17.32
CA ASN A 66 -11.51 -3.14 -16.13
C ASN A 66 -10.60 -2.67 -15.00
N VAL A 67 -11.14 -1.76 -14.18
CA VAL A 67 -10.43 -1.17 -13.04
C VAL A 67 -9.83 -2.27 -12.16
N VAL A 68 -10.53 -3.40 -12.01
CA VAL A 68 -10.07 -4.56 -11.23
C VAL A 68 -8.85 -5.24 -11.87
N ASP A 69 -8.85 -5.47 -13.19
CA ASP A 69 -7.73 -6.09 -13.90
C ASP A 69 -6.50 -5.16 -13.91
N SER A 70 -6.73 -3.85 -14.06
CA SER A 70 -5.67 -2.84 -14.00
C SER A 70 -5.03 -2.74 -12.60
N ILE A 71 -5.84 -2.83 -11.54
CA ILE A 71 -5.35 -2.85 -10.16
C ILE A 71 -4.58 -4.14 -9.93
N THR A 72 -5.11 -5.30 -10.33
CA THR A 72 -4.49 -6.61 -10.12
C THR A 72 -3.13 -6.72 -10.82
N ASN A 73 -3.07 -6.33 -12.09
CA ASN A 73 -1.81 -6.32 -12.84
C ASN A 73 -0.82 -5.31 -12.26
N SER A 74 -1.28 -4.13 -11.83
CA SER A 74 -0.40 -3.18 -11.16
C SER A 74 0.10 -3.73 -9.82
N LEU A 75 -0.69 -4.46 -9.04
CA LEU A 75 -0.26 -5.04 -7.76
C LEU A 75 0.81 -6.13 -7.92
N ASN A 76 0.91 -6.77 -9.09
CA ASN A 76 1.93 -7.78 -9.36
C ASN A 76 3.21 -7.21 -10.00
N ASP A 77 3.16 -6.00 -10.56
CA ASP A 77 4.31 -5.30 -11.13
C ASP A 77 5.20 -4.67 -10.02
N ASN A 78 6.48 -4.43 -10.32
CA ASN A 78 7.43 -3.69 -9.46
C ASN A 78 7.76 -2.29 -10.01
N SER A 79 7.05 -1.81 -11.03
CA SER A 79 7.17 -0.42 -11.48
C SER A 79 6.91 0.58 -10.35
N ILE A 80 7.48 1.79 -10.48
CA ILE A 80 7.33 2.87 -9.50
C ILE A 80 5.85 3.17 -9.22
N SER A 81 5.01 3.17 -10.26
CA SER A 81 3.56 3.38 -10.13
C SER A 81 2.88 2.30 -9.26
N SER A 82 3.26 1.03 -9.44
CA SER A 82 2.79 -0.08 -8.60
C SER A 82 3.23 0.08 -7.15
N ILE A 83 4.52 0.38 -6.93
CA ILE A 83 5.10 0.58 -5.60
C ILE A 83 4.32 1.67 -4.86
N LYS A 84 4.03 2.79 -5.53
CA LYS A 84 3.23 3.88 -4.97
C LYS A 84 1.81 3.44 -4.64
N LEU A 85 1.15 2.70 -5.54
CA LEU A 85 -0.21 2.20 -5.30
C LEU A 85 -0.27 1.30 -4.05
N LYS A 86 0.66 0.34 -3.95
CA LYS A 86 0.80 -0.53 -2.77
C LYS A 86 1.02 0.30 -1.50
N ALA A 87 1.87 1.32 -1.57
CA ALA A 87 2.11 2.20 -0.44
C ALA A 87 0.84 2.97 -0.02
N TYR A 88 0.07 3.51 -0.96
CA TYR A 88 -1.19 4.21 -0.66
C TYR A 88 -2.21 3.29 -0.01
N ILE A 89 -2.42 2.10 -0.57
CA ILE A 89 -3.35 1.10 0.00
C ILE A 89 -2.91 0.76 1.43
N GLY A 90 -1.62 0.50 1.62
CA GLY A 90 -1.05 0.22 2.94
C GLY A 90 -1.29 1.34 3.95
N ILE A 91 -0.99 2.58 3.58
CA ILE A 91 -1.18 3.76 4.44
C ILE A 91 -2.65 3.98 4.78
N ILE A 92 -3.55 3.91 3.79
CA ILE A 92 -4.99 4.10 4.00
C ILE A 92 -5.52 3.02 4.95
N PHE A 93 -5.17 1.76 4.72
CA PHE A 93 -5.59 0.66 5.59
C PHE A 93 -5.05 0.83 7.02
N SER A 94 -3.78 1.24 7.18
CA SER A 94 -3.23 1.56 8.50
C SER A 94 -3.96 2.73 9.17
N ALA A 95 -4.43 3.73 8.43
CA ALA A 95 -5.23 4.83 8.98
C ALA A 95 -6.64 4.38 9.42
N LEU A 96 -7.18 3.29 8.86
CA LEU A 96 -8.44 2.70 9.31
C LEU A 96 -8.29 1.86 10.61
N ALA A 97 -7.07 1.73 11.15
CA ALA A 97 -6.82 0.94 12.35
C ALA A 97 -7.51 1.49 13.62
N PHE A 98 -8.00 2.74 13.61
CA PHE A 98 -8.71 3.34 14.74
C PHE A 98 -10.16 2.85 14.90
N ILE A 99 -10.69 2.07 13.93
CA ILE A 99 -12.04 1.52 14.02
C ILE A 99 -12.11 0.47 15.15
N PRO A 100 -13.01 0.61 16.15
CA PRO A 100 -13.16 -0.38 17.21
C PRO A 100 -13.48 -1.78 16.66
N PHE A 101 -12.92 -2.82 17.27
CA PHE A 101 -13.10 -4.25 16.95
C PHE A 101 -12.66 -4.72 15.55
N LEU A 102 -12.63 -3.85 14.54
CA LEU A 102 -12.27 -4.17 13.16
C LEU A 102 -10.92 -3.56 12.73
N GLY A 103 -10.44 -2.56 13.45
CA GLY A 103 -9.22 -1.82 13.12
C GLY A 103 -7.97 -2.69 13.09
N TRP A 104 -7.88 -3.74 13.91
CA TRP A 104 -6.74 -4.65 13.90
C TRP A 104 -6.62 -5.43 12.57
N PHE A 105 -7.74 -5.77 11.94
CA PHE A 105 -7.75 -6.41 10.62
C PHE A 105 -7.17 -5.47 9.56
N PHE A 106 -7.64 -4.21 9.53
CA PHE A 106 -7.10 -3.19 8.62
C PHE A 106 -5.63 -2.86 8.90
N ALA A 107 -5.22 -2.85 10.17
CA ALA A 107 -3.82 -2.66 10.54
C ALA A 107 -2.92 -3.75 9.95
N ILE A 108 -3.29 -5.03 10.11
CA ILE A 108 -2.53 -6.16 9.58
C ILE A 108 -2.50 -6.11 8.05
N ALA A 109 -3.67 -5.98 7.40
CA ALA A 109 -3.76 -5.92 5.95
C ALA A 109 -2.95 -4.73 5.39
N GLY A 110 -3.03 -3.56 6.03
CA GLY A 110 -2.27 -2.38 5.65
C GLY A 110 -0.76 -2.60 5.75
N VAL A 111 -0.27 -3.18 6.85
CA VAL A 111 1.15 -3.50 7.03
C VAL A 111 1.63 -4.49 5.96
N VAL A 112 0.86 -5.53 5.66
CA VAL A 112 1.23 -6.53 4.65
C VAL A 112 1.36 -5.89 3.26
N VAL A 113 0.38 -5.09 2.84
CA VAL A 113 0.43 -4.41 1.53
C VAL A 113 1.58 -3.40 1.48
N TYR A 114 1.83 -2.68 2.57
CA TYR A 114 2.94 -1.74 2.67
C TYR A 114 4.31 -2.42 2.57
N ILE A 115 4.46 -3.63 3.14
CA ILE A 115 5.68 -4.43 2.99
C ILE A 115 5.96 -4.74 1.52
N PHE A 116 4.96 -5.04 0.70
CA PHE A 116 5.17 -5.24 -0.73
C PHE A 116 5.70 -3.99 -1.44
N ALA A 117 5.26 -2.79 -1.05
CA ALA A 117 5.83 -1.54 -1.56
C ALA A 117 7.31 -1.42 -1.18
N LEU A 118 7.65 -1.73 0.08
CA LEU A 118 9.03 -1.68 0.56
C LEU A 118 9.93 -2.75 -0.07
N ILE A 119 9.38 -3.93 -0.41
CA ILE A 119 10.09 -4.95 -1.18
C ILE A 119 10.49 -4.41 -2.55
N GLY A 120 9.58 -3.71 -3.24
CA GLY A 120 9.88 -3.04 -4.50
C GLY A 120 11.05 -2.05 -4.35
N ILE A 121 10.96 -1.14 -3.38
CA ILE A 121 12.05 -0.17 -3.13
C ILE A 121 13.36 -0.86 -2.77
N SER A 122 13.33 -1.86 -1.89
CA SER A 122 14.51 -2.55 -1.41
C SER A 122 15.24 -3.33 -2.50
N ARG A 123 14.49 -3.91 -3.45
CA ARG A 123 15.05 -4.58 -4.64
C ARG A 123 15.77 -3.59 -5.55
N GLU A 124 15.11 -2.48 -5.88
CA GLU A 124 15.65 -1.47 -6.80
C GLU A 124 16.81 -0.65 -6.20
N SER A 125 16.71 -0.33 -4.90
CA SER A 125 17.77 0.39 -4.16
C SER A 125 18.95 -0.51 -3.75
N GLY A 126 18.80 -1.82 -3.79
CA GLY A 126 19.79 -2.78 -3.27
C GLY A 126 19.86 -2.84 -1.73
N CYS A 127 19.07 -2.05 -1.01
CA CYS A 127 19.15 -1.94 0.44
C CYS A 127 18.10 -2.81 1.15
N LYS A 128 18.47 -4.03 1.54
CA LYS A 128 17.61 -4.95 2.34
C LYS A 128 17.29 -4.41 3.73
N SER A 129 18.14 -3.53 4.25
CA SER A 129 17.98 -2.91 5.56
C SER A 129 16.68 -2.09 5.68
N ILE A 130 16.11 -1.57 4.60
CA ILE A 130 14.84 -0.83 4.64
C ILE A 130 13.72 -1.69 5.23
N ILE A 131 13.53 -2.90 4.70
CA ILE A 131 12.49 -3.83 5.15
C ILE A 131 12.78 -4.31 6.57
N PHE A 132 14.04 -4.67 6.85
CA PHE A 132 14.43 -5.18 8.16
C PHE A 132 14.15 -4.17 9.28
N ASN A 133 14.57 -2.91 9.10
CA ASN A 133 14.32 -1.86 10.08
C ASN A 133 12.82 -1.56 10.23
N PHE A 134 12.05 -1.60 9.13
CA PHE A 134 10.59 -1.45 9.19
C PHE A 134 9.92 -2.56 10.01
N ILE A 135 10.22 -3.84 9.72
CA ILE A 135 9.61 -4.99 10.41
C ILE A 135 9.96 -4.96 11.89
N ILE A 136 11.23 -4.74 12.25
CA ILE A 136 11.63 -4.67 13.66
C ILE A 136 10.93 -3.52 14.36
N SER A 137 10.86 -2.34 13.74
CA SER A 137 10.17 -1.21 14.34
C SER A 137 8.68 -1.49 14.54
N ALA A 138 8.01 -2.11 13.56
CA ALA A 138 6.60 -2.47 13.66
C ALA A 138 6.34 -3.49 14.78
N VAL A 139 7.14 -4.56 14.86
CA VAL A 139 7.03 -5.59 15.90
C VAL A 139 7.29 -5.01 17.30
N LEU A 140 8.36 -4.22 17.46
CA LEU A 140 8.67 -3.59 18.75
C LEU A 140 7.58 -2.59 19.16
N SER A 141 7.05 -1.81 18.21
CA SER A 141 5.96 -0.86 18.48
C SER A 141 4.69 -1.59 18.92
N PHE A 142 4.36 -2.71 18.27
CA PHE A 142 3.21 -3.54 18.63
C PHE A 142 3.35 -4.12 20.05
N ILE A 143 4.50 -4.74 20.35
CA ILE A 143 4.79 -5.30 21.67
C ILE A 143 4.75 -4.20 22.76
N SER A 144 5.40 -3.07 22.50
CA SER A 144 5.41 -1.93 23.43
C SER A 144 4.00 -1.41 23.69
N THR A 145 3.20 -1.22 22.65
CA THR A 145 1.82 -0.72 22.77
C THR A 145 0.98 -1.65 23.64
N ILE A 146 1.10 -2.97 23.47
CA ILE A 146 0.41 -3.95 24.31
C ILE A 146 0.82 -3.79 25.79
N ILE A 147 2.13 -3.80 26.07
CA ILE A 147 2.65 -3.72 27.43
C ILE A 147 2.22 -2.42 28.12
N ILE A 148 2.35 -1.28 27.42
CA ILE A 148 1.96 0.03 27.94
C ILE A 148 0.44 0.10 28.14
N SER A 149 -0.37 -0.46 27.23
CA SER A 149 -1.83 -0.47 27.37
C SER A 149 -2.28 -1.25 28.60
N PHE A 150 -1.73 -2.45 28.83
CA PHE A 150 -2.06 -3.23 30.04
C PHE A 150 -1.58 -2.54 31.32
N SER A 151 -0.40 -1.93 31.30
CA SER A 151 0.14 -1.20 32.45
C SER A 151 -0.70 0.03 32.79
N THR A 152 -1.12 0.80 31.78
CA THR A 152 -1.98 1.99 31.97
C THR A 152 -3.37 1.63 32.47
N VAL A 153 -4.01 0.58 31.91
CA VAL A 153 -5.30 0.08 32.43
C VAL A 153 -5.18 -0.36 33.89
N SER A 154 -4.12 -1.11 34.23
CA SER A 154 -3.88 -1.55 35.61
C SER A 154 -3.68 -0.37 36.57
N ALA A 155 -2.96 0.67 36.13
CA ALA A 155 -2.78 1.90 36.90
C ALA A 155 -4.09 2.66 37.14
N VAL A 156 -4.94 2.75 36.11
CA VAL A 156 -6.25 3.40 36.22
C VAL A 156 -7.15 2.60 37.17
N VAL A 157 -7.24 1.27 37.01
CA VAL A 157 -8.06 0.42 37.87
C VAL A 157 -7.60 0.48 39.33
N GLY A 158 -6.28 0.41 39.58
CA GLY A 158 -5.71 0.54 40.92
C GLY A 158 -5.98 1.90 41.57
N ALA A 159 -5.90 2.98 40.78
CA ALA A 159 -6.23 4.33 41.25
C ALA A 159 -7.73 4.47 41.59
N LEU A 160 -8.62 3.87 40.79
CA LEU A 160 -10.07 3.89 41.03
C LEU A 160 -10.49 3.01 42.23
N SER A 161 -9.74 1.94 42.53
CA SER A 161 -10.06 1.03 43.63
C SER A 161 -9.55 1.49 45.00
N ASN A 162 -8.92 2.68 45.10
CA ASN A 162 -8.25 3.19 46.30
C ASN A 162 -7.26 2.17 46.92
N ALA A 163 -6.68 1.29 46.11
CA ALA A 163 -5.62 0.43 46.59
C ALA A 163 -4.40 1.29 46.96
N ASP A 164 -3.81 1.07 48.14
CA ASP A 164 -2.62 1.80 48.64
C ASP A 164 -1.41 1.74 47.68
N SER A 165 -1.46 0.82 46.71
CA SER A 165 -0.60 0.78 45.53
C SER A 165 -1.00 1.88 44.53
N GLY A 166 -0.62 3.14 44.80
CA GLY A 166 -0.92 4.28 43.92
C GLY A 166 -0.44 4.14 42.46
N ILE A 167 -0.65 5.17 41.64
CA ILE A 167 -0.34 5.23 40.19
C ILE A 167 1.05 4.68 39.83
N PHE A 168 2.04 4.88 40.71
CA PHE A 168 3.42 4.39 40.54
C PHE A 168 3.56 2.86 40.61
N ALA A 169 2.73 2.18 41.40
CA ALA A 169 2.68 0.72 41.43
C ALA A 169 2.01 0.15 40.16
N GLY A 170 1.07 0.90 39.58
CA GLY A 170 0.34 0.53 38.37
C GLY A 170 1.12 0.71 37.06
N ILE A 171 1.94 1.77 36.92
CA ILE A 171 2.89 1.88 35.81
C ILE A 171 3.96 0.79 35.93
N GLY A 172 4.35 0.45 37.15
CA GLY A 172 5.12 -0.76 37.49
C GLY A 172 6.40 -0.98 36.67
N PHE A 173 7.04 -2.12 36.91
CA PHE A 173 8.21 -2.53 36.12
C PHE A 173 7.84 -2.79 34.65
N ALA A 174 6.62 -3.27 34.38
CA ALA A 174 6.14 -3.57 33.04
C ALA A 174 6.02 -2.32 32.15
N GLY A 175 5.49 -1.21 32.65
CA GLY A 175 5.39 0.04 31.90
C GLY A 175 6.76 0.61 31.53
N ILE A 176 7.74 0.51 32.44
CA ILE A 176 9.13 0.91 32.18
C ILE A 176 9.75 0.06 31.07
N ILE A 177 9.57 -1.27 31.12
CA ILE A 177 10.03 -2.16 30.04
C ILE A 177 9.35 -1.78 28.72
N GLY A 178 8.03 -1.58 28.73
CA GLY A 178 7.27 -1.16 27.56
C GLY A 178 7.82 0.13 26.95
N PHE A 179 8.20 1.10 27.78
CA PHE A 179 8.80 2.36 27.34
C PHE A 179 10.21 2.18 26.74
N ILE A 180 11.06 1.34 27.33
CA ILE A 180 12.38 1.01 26.76
C ILE A 180 12.24 0.34 25.39
N ILE A 181 11.26 -0.55 25.23
CA ILE A 181 10.94 -1.18 23.95
C ILE A 181 10.42 -0.13 22.95
N ALA A 182 9.61 0.85 23.38
CA ALA A 182 9.17 1.96 22.52
C ALA A 182 10.34 2.78 22.00
N ILE A 183 11.30 3.14 22.86
CA ILE A 183 12.52 3.87 22.45
C ILE A 183 13.30 3.06 21.41
N SER A 184 13.45 1.74 21.64
CA SER A 184 14.09 0.86 20.67
C SER A 184 13.34 0.84 19.34
N ALA A 185 12.00 0.78 19.38
CA ALA A 185 11.16 0.84 18.18
C ALA A 185 11.36 2.16 17.41
N LEU A 186 11.46 3.28 18.11
CA LEU A 186 11.73 4.60 17.54
C LEU A 186 13.09 4.66 16.83
N TYR A 187 14.13 4.05 17.40
CA TYR A 187 15.44 3.96 16.77
C TYR A 187 15.40 3.22 15.42
N PHE A 188 14.70 2.08 15.37
CA PHE A 188 14.54 1.34 14.11
C PHE A 188 13.64 2.08 13.11
N SER A 189 12.61 2.79 13.59
CA SER A 189 11.79 3.67 12.75
C SER A 189 12.63 4.80 12.14
N TYR A 190 13.49 5.44 12.92
CA TYR A 190 14.43 6.46 12.43
C TYR A 190 15.31 5.90 11.30
N LYS A 191 15.92 4.74 11.51
CA LYS A 191 16.74 4.08 10.46
C LYS A 191 15.93 3.79 9.20
N TYR A 192 14.72 3.25 9.38
CA TYR A 192 13.81 2.96 8.28
C TYR A 192 13.50 4.22 7.45
N TYR A 193 13.05 5.31 8.09
CA TYR A 193 12.69 6.55 7.39
C TYR A 193 13.89 7.28 6.79
N SER A 194 15.05 7.21 7.43
CA SER A 194 16.30 7.74 6.89
C SER A 194 16.70 7.01 5.59
N LEU A 195 16.72 5.67 5.62
CA LEU A 195 17.06 4.87 4.44
C LEU A 195 16.02 5.02 3.33
N LEU A 196 14.74 5.11 3.69
CA LEU A 196 13.67 5.32 2.71
C LEU A 196 13.80 6.70 2.04
N SER A 197 14.10 7.74 2.81
CA SER A 197 14.34 9.09 2.28
C SER A 197 15.53 9.13 1.32
N GLU A 198 16.61 8.41 1.65
CA GLU A 198 17.80 8.31 0.82
C GLU A 198 17.52 7.54 -0.49
N ALA A 199 16.86 6.38 -0.38
CA ALA A 199 16.50 5.51 -1.49
C ALA A 199 15.58 6.20 -2.48
N THR A 200 14.66 7.03 -1.99
CA THR A 200 13.67 7.71 -2.84
C THR A 200 14.07 9.14 -3.23
N ASN A 201 15.20 9.65 -2.73
CA ASN A 201 15.62 11.05 -2.86
C ASN A 201 14.60 12.06 -2.31
N GLU A 202 13.71 11.65 -1.41
CA GLU A 202 12.65 12.50 -0.88
C GLU A 202 12.77 12.69 0.63
N ARG A 203 13.09 13.93 1.05
CA ARG A 203 13.21 14.29 2.48
C ARG A 203 11.88 14.29 3.22
N LEU A 204 10.76 14.37 2.49
CA LEU A 204 9.42 14.38 3.08
C LEU A 204 9.13 13.10 3.88
N PHE A 205 9.71 11.96 3.52
CA PHE A 205 9.60 10.73 4.32
C PHE A 205 10.16 10.93 5.73
N PHE A 206 11.31 11.60 5.84
CA PHE A 206 11.93 11.88 7.13
C PHE A 206 11.14 12.94 7.92
N TYR A 207 10.56 13.94 7.25
CA TYR A 207 9.67 14.90 7.92
C TYR A 207 8.38 14.27 8.42
N ALA A 208 7.79 13.32 7.68
CA ALA A 208 6.65 12.55 8.16
C ALA A 208 7.00 11.82 9.47
N PHE A 209 8.19 11.22 9.55
CA PHE A 209 8.67 10.60 10.79
C PHE A 209 8.82 11.60 11.95
N ILE A 210 9.42 12.77 11.73
CA ILE A 210 9.57 13.77 12.80
C ILE A 210 8.18 14.18 13.32
N ILE A 211 7.23 14.44 12.43
CA ILE A 211 5.86 14.81 12.81
C ILE A 211 5.18 13.66 13.56
N SER A 212 5.37 12.41 13.16
CA SER A 212 4.79 11.25 13.85
C SER A 212 5.35 11.07 15.28
N VAL A 213 6.65 11.34 15.48
CA VAL A 213 7.27 11.33 16.82
C VAL A 213 6.66 12.42 17.69
N ILE A 214 6.55 13.66 17.16
CA ILE A 214 5.93 14.77 17.90
C ILE A 214 4.46 14.46 18.21
N ALA A 215 3.71 13.89 17.26
CA ALA A 215 2.33 13.47 17.46
C ALA A 215 2.20 12.45 18.60
N THR A 216 3.09 11.46 18.63
CA THR A 216 3.11 10.43 19.67
C THR A 216 3.41 11.03 21.05
N LEU A 217 4.36 11.97 21.14
CA LEU A 217 4.70 12.63 22.40
C LEU A 217 3.59 13.56 22.90
N THR A 218 2.81 14.14 21.98
CA THR A 218 1.72 15.07 22.29
C THR A 218 0.35 14.40 22.39
N ILE A 219 0.29 13.06 22.37
CA ILE A 219 -0.99 12.31 22.37
C ILE A 219 -1.84 12.54 23.62
N PHE A 220 -1.20 12.94 24.74
CA PHE A 220 -1.88 13.30 25.98
C PHE A 220 -2.56 14.68 25.93
N ILE A 221 -2.23 15.51 24.95
CA ILE A 221 -2.91 16.78 24.69
C ILE A 221 -4.12 16.48 23.79
N PRO A 222 -5.37 16.67 24.27
CA PRO A 222 -6.57 16.35 23.51
C PRO A 222 -6.54 17.02 22.13
N LEU A 223 -6.95 16.27 21.09
CA LEU A 223 -7.03 16.68 19.67
C LEU A 223 -5.69 16.99 18.98
N LEU A 224 -4.69 17.55 19.67
CA LEU A 224 -3.42 17.96 19.06
C LEU A 224 -2.62 16.76 18.53
N GLY A 225 -2.49 15.70 19.34
CA GLY A 225 -1.80 14.48 18.90
C GLY A 225 -2.45 13.85 17.68
N ILE A 226 -3.79 13.75 17.68
CA ILE A 226 -4.57 13.20 16.55
C ILE A 226 -4.37 14.04 15.29
N LEU A 227 -4.44 15.38 15.40
CA LEU A 227 -4.22 16.28 14.26
C LEU A 227 -2.83 16.09 13.67
N LEU A 228 -1.79 16.02 14.50
CA LEU A 228 -0.41 15.80 14.05
C LEU A 228 -0.22 14.42 13.43
N THR A 229 -0.88 13.38 13.92
CA THR A 229 -0.88 12.05 13.30
C THR A 229 -1.48 12.10 11.90
N ILE A 230 -2.61 12.81 11.71
CA ILE A 230 -3.23 13.00 10.39
C ILE A 230 -2.27 13.76 9.46
N ILE A 231 -1.64 14.84 9.94
CA ILE A 231 -0.66 15.61 9.17
C ILE A 231 0.52 14.71 8.77
N SER A 232 1.03 13.87 9.67
CA SER A 232 2.09 12.91 9.37
C SER A 232 1.71 11.98 8.21
N TYR A 233 0.50 11.40 8.24
CA TYR A 233 0.02 10.54 7.14
C TYR A 233 -0.09 11.30 5.82
N ILE A 234 -0.60 12.53 5.83
CA ILE A 234 -0.69 13.37 4.63
C ILE A 234 0.71 13.63 4.07
N VAL A 235 1.67 14.03 4.90
CA VAL A 235 3.06 14.28 4.48
C VAL A 235 3.68 13.02 3.90
N GLN A 236 3.43 11.85 4.50
CA GLN A 236 3.90 10.57 3.99
C GLN A 236 3.30 10.24 2.62
N ILE A 237 2.00 10.45 2.42
CA ILE A 237 1.34 10.29 1.11
C ILE A 237 1.94 11.24 0.08
N VAL A 238 2.15 12.51 0.43
CA VAL A 238 2.78 13.50 -0.46
C VAL A 238 4.21 13.10 -0.81
N ALA A 239 4.97 12.51 0.11
CA ALA A 239 6.30 11.96 -0.15
C ALA A 239 6.25 10.87 -1.23
N TRP A 240 5.32 9.92 -1.09
CA TRP A 240 5.08 8.87 -2.09
C TRP A 240 4.66 9.42 -3.45
N VAL A 241 3.84 10.48 -3.48
CA VAL A 241 3.44 11.14 -4.73
C VAL A 241 4.66 11.76 -5.41
N LYS A 242 5.49 12.50 -4.66
CA LYS A 242 6.60 13.29 -5.20
C LYS A 242 7.80 12.46 -5.63
N PHE A 243 8.08 11.33 -4.97
CA PHE A 243 9.21 10.48 -5.30
C PHE A 243 9.17 10.04 -6.77
N LYS A 244 10.25 10.23 -7.53
CA LYS A 244 10.30 9.94 -8.98
C LYS A 244 11.24 8.81 -9.36
N GLU A 245 12.25 8.55 -8.54
CA GLU A 245 13.35 7.64 -8.85
C GLU A 245 13.77 6.88 -7.60
N ILE A 246 14.30 5.67 -7.80
CA ILE A 246 14.87 4.86 -6.72
C ILE A 246 16.38 4.83 -6.92
N ARG A 247 17.13 5.36 -5.95
CA ARG A 247 18.59 5.39 -5.95
C ARG A 247 19.13 4.17 -5.25
N LYS A 248 20.26 3.67 -5.77
CA LYS A 248 21.02 2.61 -5.12
C LYS A 248 21.70 3.18 -3.88
N ILE A 249 21.50 2.50 -2.76
CA ILE A 249 22.22 2.78 -1.51
C ILE A 249 23.24 1.66 -1.39
N ASN A 250 24.52 2.02 -1.57
CA ASN A 250 25.64 1.11 -1.35
C ASN A 250 25.99 1.04 0.13
#